data_AF-A0A358SNL2-F1
#
_entry.id   AF-A0A358SNL2-F1
#
_cell.length_a   1.000
_cell.length_b   1.000
_cell.length_c   1.000
_cell.angle_alpha   90.00
_cell.angle_beta   90.00
_cell.angle_gamma   90.00
#
_symmetry.space_group_name_H-M   'P 1'
#
loop_
_entity.id
_entity.type
_entity.pdbx_description
1 polymer ?
#
loop_
_entity_poly.entity_id
_entity_poly.type
_entity_poly.pdbx_seq_one_letter_code
_entity_poly.pdbx_strand_id
1 'polypeptide(L)'
;MTRFSVHVEAQGDEPGTVTDDALGEFGRLLAPYSGSASGGSGRPVWGATISIEAGDVPEAVAVATYLIAQTATRAGLPGWPVVRAAAVREDVMGEGGQ
;
A
#
# COMPACT_ATOMS: atom_id res chain seq x y z
N MET A 1 -18.84 2.35 -10.10
CA MET A 1 -17.43 2.32 -9.65
C MET A 1 -17.32 1.20 -8.64
N THR A 2 -16.30 0.36 -8.76
CA THR A 2 -16.12 -0.82 -7.91
C THR A 2 -15.01 -0.54 -6.92
N ARG A 3 -15.18 -1.00 -5.68
CA ARG A 3 -14.17 -0.83 -4.63
C ARG A 3 -13.11 -1.92 -4.75
N PHE A 4 -11.85 -1.49 -4.80
CA PHE A 4 -10.69 -2.35 -4.86
C PHE A 4 -9.82 -2.11 -3.64
N SER A 5 -9.44 -3.19 -2.98
CA SER A 5 -8.39 -3.20 -1.96
C SER A 5 -7.06 -3.50 -2.65
N VAL A 6 -6.19 -2.49 -2.69
CA VAL A 6 -4.90 -2.57 -3.36
C VAL A 6 -3.79 -2.64 -2.33
N HIS A 7 -3.02 -3.72 -2.39
CA HIS A 7 -1.82 -3.92 -1.60
C HIS A 7 -0.60 -3.62 -2.46
N VAL A 8 0.32 -2.82 -1.91
CA VAL A 8 1.59 -2.45 -2.54
C VAL A 8 2.70 -2.72 -1.53
N GLU A 9 3.77 -3.36 -2.00
CA GLU A 9 4.96 -3.67 -1.23
C GLU A 9 6.18 -3.15 -2.00
N ALA A 10 7.02 -2.42 -1.29
CA ALA A 10 8.29 -1.92 -1.79
C ALA A 10 9.42 -2.47 -0.92
N GLN A 11 10.49 -2.88 -1.59
CA GLN A 11 11.65 -3.48 -0.95
C GLN A 11 12.90 -2.77 -1.44
N GLY A 12 13.82 -2.50 -0.51
CA GLY A 12 15.13 -1.96 -0.80
C GLY A 12 16.25 -2.87 -0.29
N ASP A 13 17.46 -2.32 -0.31
CA ASP A 13 18.67 -3.00 0.16
C ASP A 13 19.20 -2.39 1.48
N GLU A 14 18.65 -1.26 1.93
CA GLU A 14 19.14 -0.51 3.09
C GLU A 14 18.40 -0.92 4.39
N PRO A 15 19.03 -1.73 5.26
CA PRO A 15 18.44 -2.09 6.54
C PRO A 15 18.41 -0.89 7.50
N GLY A 16 17.32 -0.75 8.26
CA GLY A 16 17.18 0.30 9.28
C GLY A 16 16.60 1.63 8.80
N THR A 17 16.33 1.79 7.50
CA THR A 17 15.71 3.01 6.95
C THR A 17 14.22 3.12 7.26
N VAL A 18 13.54 1.99 7.50
CA VAL A 18 12.13 1.96 7.91
C VAL A 18 12.06 1.99 9.43
N THR A 19 11.61 3.12 9.97
CA THR A 19 11.36 3.33 11.40
C THR A 19 9.87 3.17 11.73
N ASP A 20 9.56 2.87 12.99
CA ASP A 20 8.18 2.79 13.47
C ASP A 20 7.45 4.14 13.36
N ASP A 21 8.18 5.25 13.60
CA ASP A 21 7.68 6.62 13.44
C ASP A 21 7.24 6.90 11.98
N ALA A 22 8.09 6.56 11.02
CA ALA A 22 7.77 6.71 9.60
C ALA A 22 6.60 5.80 9.18
N LEU A 23 6.53 4.57 9.69
CA LEU A 23 5.38 3.67 9.46
C LEU A 23 4.08 4.21 10.09
N GLY A 24 4.17 4.83 11.27
CA GLY A 24 3.05 5.47 11.95
C GLY A 24 2.51 6.67 11.19
N GLU A 25 3.39 7.57 10.74
CA GLU A 25 3.00 8.70 9.88
C GLU A 25 2.46 8.22 8.53
N PHE A 26 3.08 7.20 7.93
CA PHE A 26 2.60 6.61 6.69
C PHE A 26 1.19 6.05 6.85
N GLY A 27 0.91 5.29 7.92
CA GLY A 27 -0.44 4.81 8.22
C GLY A 27 -1.44 5.95 8.44
N ARG A 28 -1.04 7.01 9.13
CA ARG A 28 -1.88 8.20 9.37
C ARG A 28 -2.27 8.90 8.07
N LEU A 29 -1.33 9.04 7.13
CA LEU A 29 -1.59 9.66 5.83
C LEU A 29 -2.47 8.77 4.93
N LEU A 30 -2.48 7.45 5.15
CA LEU A 30 -3.33 6.49 4.44
C LEU A 30 -4.73 6.35 5.04
N ALA A 31 -4.95 6.79 6.28
CA ALA A 31 -6.25 6.80 6.94
C ALA A 31 -7.43 7.34 6.09
N PRO A 32 -7.32 8.45 5.33
CA PRO A 32 -8.41 8.92 4.46
C PRO A 32 -8.79 7.93 3.35
N TYR A 33 -7.89 7.03 2.96
CA TYR A 33 -8.14 5.98 1.96
C TYR A 33 -8.51 4.63 2.59
N SER A 34 -8.92 4.64 3.87
CA SER A 34 -9.14 3.43 4.66
C SER A 34 -7.93 2.48 4.62
N GLY A 35 -6.73 3.06 4.51
CA GLY A 35 -5.51 2.31 4.29
C GLY A 35 -4.69 2.09 5.55
N SER A 36 -3.88 1.04 5.53
CA SER A 36 -2.99 0.64 6.61
C SER A 36 -1.59 0.45 6.08
N ALA A 37 -0.61 1.01 6.78
CA ALA A 37 0.79 0.70 6.56
C ALA A 37 1.11 -0.67 7.16
N SER A 38 1.97 -1.42 6.48
CA SER A 38 2.52 -2.69 6.94
C SER A 38 4.03 -2.68 6.72
N GLY A 39 4.81 -3.12 7.69
CA GLY A 39 6.25 -3.12 7.57
C GLY A 39 6.90 -3.66 8.82
N GLY A 40 8.16 -4.07 8.72
CA GLY A 40 8.94 -4.50 9.88
C GLY A 40 9.98 -3.44 10.20
N SER A 41 9.90 -2.85 11.38
CA SER A 41 10.99 -2.03 11.92
C SER A 41 12.28 -2.86 11.90
N GLY A 42 13.29 -2.41 11.13
CA GLY A 42 14.55 -3.13 10.92
C GLY A 42 14.61 -4.09 9.72
N ARG A 43 13.55 -4.20 8.90
CA ARG A 43 13.61 -4.89 7.60
C ARG A 43 13.63 -3.88 6.46
N PRO A 44 14.35 -4.14 5.36
CA PRO A 44 14.35 -3.26 4.20
C PRO A 44 13.09 -3.46 3.33
N VAL A 45 11.92 -3.55 3.96
CA VAL A 45 10.63 -3.72 3.29
C VAL A 45 9.55 -2.92 4.01
N TRP A 46 8.75 -2.22 3.22
CA TRP A 46 7.51 -1.57 3.67
C TRP A 46 6.41 -1.85 2.65
N GLY A 47 5.17 -1.79 3.11
CA GLY A 47 4.00 -2.00 2.30
C GLY A 47 2.82 -1.21 2.83
N ALA A 48 1.79 -1.13 2.02
CA ALA A 48 0.54 -0.49 2.38
C ALA A 48 -0.60 -1.17 1.65
N THR A 49 -1.75 -1.18 2.30
CA THR A 49 -3.00 -1.53 1.66
C THR A 49 -3.92 -0.33 1.73
N ILE A 50 -4.53 0.06 0.61
CA ILE A 50 -5.55 1.12 0.56
C ILE A 50 -6.79 0.62 -0.15
N SER A 51 -7.94 1.20 0.18
CA SER A 51 -9.18 0.97 -0.57
C SER A 51 -9.46 2.17 -1.47
N ILE A 52 -9.65 1.93 -2.76
CA ILE A 52 -10.01 2.97 -3.73
C ILE A 52 -11.13 2.50 -4.66
N GLU A 53 -11.84 3.47 -5.22
CA GLU A 53 -12.84 3.24 -6.25
C GLU A 53 -12.21 3.41 -7.64
N ALA A 54 -12.35 2.41 -8.50
CA ALA A 54 -11.84 2.45 -9.87
C ALA A 54 -12.83 1.82 -10.86
N GLY A 55 -12.62 2.05 -12.15
CA GLY A 55 -13.32 1.33 -13.21
C GLY A 55 -12.84 -0.12 -13.31
N ASP A 56 -11.52 -0.32 -13.21
CA ASP A 56 -10.88 -1.62 -13.45
C ASP A 56 -9.67 -1.88 -12.52
N VAL A 57 -9.28 -3.17 -12.42
CA VAL A 57 -8.11 -3.63 -11.65
C VAL A 57 -6.80 -2.89 -12.01
N PRO A 58 -6.37 -2.80 -13.28
CA PRO A 58 -5.11 -2.12 -13.63
C PRO A 58 -5.14 -0.62 -13.30
N GLU A 59 -6.29 0.04 -13.46
CA GLU A 59 -6.48 1.43 -13.06
C GLU A 59 -6.32 1.58 -11.54
N ALA A 60 -6.96 0.71 -10.77
CA ALA A 60 -6.83 0.70 -9.31
C ALA A 60 -5.36 0.52 -8.89
N VAL A 61 -4.65 -0.45 -9.47
CA VAL A 61 -3.24 -0.66 -9.15
C VAL A 61 -2.40 0.57 -9.46
N ALA A 62 -2.57 1.18 -10.64
CA ALA A 62 -1.80 2.36 -11.04
C ALA A 62 -2.03 3.55 -10.10
N VAL A 63 -3.30 3.86 -9.81
CA VAL A 63 -3.67 4.97 -8.93
C VAL A 63 -3.19 4.73 -7.50
N ALA A 64 -3.43 3.55 -6.95
CA ALA A 64 -3.03 3.21 -5.59
C ALA A 64 -1.51 3.22 -5.43
N THR A 65 -0.78 2.65 -6.39
CA THR A 65 0.69 2.61 -6.37
C THR A 65 1.28 4.02 -6.35
N TYR A 66 0.73 4.91 -7.17
CA TYR A 66 1.16 6.31 -7.20
C TYR A 66 0.87 7.04 -5.89
N LEU A 67 -0.34 6.87 -5.33
CA LEU A 67 -0.72 7.46 -4.04
C LEU A 67 0.16 6.95 -2.89
N ILE A 68 0.39 5.65 -2.84
CA ILE A 68 1.22 4.99 -1.83
C ILE A 68 2.67 5.48 -1.92
N ALA A 69 3.26 5.53 -3.10
CA ALA A 69 4.64 5.98 -3.28
C ALA A 69 4.83 7.46 -2.88
N GLN A 70 3.89 8.33 -3.24
CA GLN A 70 3.92 9.73 -2.81
C GLN A 70 3.75 9.88 -1.29
N THR A 71 2.85 9.10 -0.71
CA THR A 71 2.57 9.14 0.72
C THR A 71 3.74 8.61 1.53
N ALA A 72 4.39 7.54 1.06
CA ALA A 72 5.61 7.00 1.63
C ALA A 72 6.72 8.05 1.65
N THR A 73 6.93 8.75 0.53
CA THR A 73 7.90 9.84 0.42
C THR A 73 7.60 10.97 1.43
N ARG A 74 6.33 11.33 1.62
CA ARG A 74 5.92 12.36 2.60
C ARG A 74 6.11 11.91 4.06
N ALA A 75 5.92 10.64 4.34
CA ALA A 75 6.17 10.04 5.66
C ALA A 75 7.66 9.89 5.98
N GLY A 76 8.56 10.22 5.03
CA GLY A 76 9.99 10.02 5.19
C GLY A 76 10.46 8.59 4.91
N LEU A 77 9.60 7.74 4.34
CA LEU A 77 9.99 6.41 3.87
C LEU A 77 10.80 6.54 2.57
N PRO A 78 11.79 5.65 2.37
CA PRO A 78 12.57 5.63 1.15
C PRO A 78 11.68 5.20 -0.02
N GLY A 79 11.83 5.89 -1.16
CA GLY A 79 11.14 5.60 -2.42
C GLY A 79 11.66 4.33 -3.09
N TRP A 80 11.60 3.20 -2.38
CA TRP A 80 12.04 1.91 -2.88
C TRP A 80 11.18 1.43 -4.06
N PRO A 81 11.77 0.63 -4.97
CA PRO A 81 11.01 0.04 -6.05
C PRO A 81 9.90 -0.86 -5.50
N VAL A 82 8.71 -0.70 -6.06
CA VAL A 82 7.57 -1.57 -5.77
C VAL A 82 7.87 -2.95 -6.35
N VAL A 83 8.04 -3.93 -5.47
CA VAL A 83 8.30 -5.33 -5.84
C VAL A 83 7.01 -6.13 -5.98
N ARG A 84 5.92 -5.64 -5.36
CA ARG A 84 4.62 -6.30 -5.40
C ARG A 84 3.49 -5.27 -5.41
N ALA A 85 2.55 -5.43 -6.33
CA ALA A 85 1.30 -4.69 -6.33
C ALA A 85 0.17 -5.62 -6.74
N ALA A 86 -0.88 -5.70 -5.91
CA ALA A 86 -2.03 -6.56 -6.14
C ALA A 86 -3.31 -5.82 -5.76
N ALA A 87 -4.28 -5.79 -6.67
CA ALA A 87 -5.60 -5.26 -6.40
C ALA A 87 -6.62 -6.39 -6.35
N VAL A 88 -7.43 -6.40 -5.30
CA VAL A 88 -8.53 -7.34 -5.08
C VAL A 88 -9.82 -6.54 -5.09
N ARG A 89 -10.77 -6.94 -5.93
CA ARG A 89 -12.12 -6.36 -5.93
C ARG A 89 -12.85 -6.88 -4.69
N GLU A 90 -13.33 -5.96 -3.85
CA GLU A 90 -13.98 -6.34 -2.59
C GLU A 90 -15.29 -7.11 -2.84
N ASP A 91 -15.92 -6.86 -3.99
CA ASP A 91 -17.13 -7.55 -4.48
C ASP A 91 -16.93 -9.07 -4.70
N VAL A 92 -15.71 -9.51 -5.02
CA VAL A 92 -15.40 -10.93 -5.27
C VAL A 92 -15.01 -11.68 -3.99
N MET A 93 -14.71 -10.98 -2.89
CA MET A 93 -14.42 -11.59 -1.59
C MET A 93 -15.72 -11.95 -0.84
N GLY A 94 -16.68 -12.57 -1.55
CA GLY A 94 -18.00 -12.91 -1.04
C GLY A 94 -18.47 -14.34 -1.33
N GLU A 95 -17.87 -15.06 -2.28
CA GLU A 95 -18.36 -16.39 -2.67
C GLU A 95 -17.22 -17.41 -2.81
N GLY A 96 -16.74 -17.87 -1.65
CA GLY A 96 -16.00 -19.14 -1.52
C GLY A 96 -16.92 -20.22 -0.97
N GLY A 97 -17.93 -20.62 -1.73
CA GLY A 97 -18.71 -21.83 -1.47
C GLY A 97 -18.22 -22.97 -2.36
N GLN A 98 -17.67 -24.02 -1.74
CA GLN A 98 -17.83 -25.41 -2.17
C GLN A 98 -17.71 -26.31 -0.95
#